data_AF-A0A947AP07-F1
#
_entry.id   AF-A0A947AP07-F1
#
_cell.length_a   1.000
_cell.length_b   1.000
_cell.length_c   1.000
_cell.angle_alpha   90.00
_cell.angle_beta   90.00
_cell.angle_gamma   90.00
#
_symmetry.space_group_name_H-M   'P 1'
#
loop_
_entity.id
_entity.type
_entity.pdbx_description
1 polymer ?
#
loop_
_entity_poly.entity_id
_entity_poly.type
_entity_poly.pdbx_seq_one_letter_code
_entity_poly.pdbx_strand_id
1 'polypeptide(L)'
;MALSFLEGNEAIAWGAMASGCRFFAGYPITPATTIFNNMLNLLPPSGGVCLQGEDEIASIGYCLGASMAGLKSMTATSGPGISLYSEQISFAIGSEIPLVIIDVQRLGPSTGSAT
;
A
#
# COMPACT_ATOMS: atom_id res chain seq x y z
N MET A 1 22.62 -2.96 9.24
CA MET A 1 22.55 -3.25 7.79
C MET A 1 23.81 -2.66 7.17
N ALA A 2 24.55 -3.43 6.36
CA ALA A 2 25.68 -2.88 5.61
C ALA A 2 25.17 -1.85 4.58
N LEU A 3 26.06 -1.02 4.02
CA LEU A 3 25.69 -0.10 2.95
C LEU A 3 25.14 -0.91 1.77
N SER A 4 23.89 -0.64 1.36
CA SER A 4 23.18 -1.39 0.31
C SER A 4 22.54 -0.43 -0.70
N PHE A 5 22.55 -0.81 -1.97
CA PHE A 5 21.73 -0.14 -2.99
C PHE A 5 20.30 -0.69 -2.91
N LEU A 6 19.32 0.21 -2.87
CA LEU A 6 17.90 -0.12 -2.80
C LEU A 6 17.16 0.61 -3.93
N GLU A 7 16.19 -0.05 -4.52
CA GLU A 7 15.19 0.64 -5.34
C GLU A 7 14.23 1.43 -4.46
N GLY A 8 13.59 2.47 -5.00
CA GLY A 8 12.67 3.32 -4.24
C GLY A 8 11.52 2.53 -3.59
N ASN A 9 10.94 1.58 -4.32
CA ASN A 9 9.85 0.74 -3.82
C ASN A 9 10.31 -0.23 -2.71
N GLU A 10 11.55 -0.72 -2.79
CA GLU A 10 12.14 -1.53 -1.72
C GLU A 10 12.39 -0.68 -0.47
N ALA A 11 12.92 0.53 -0.64
CA ALA A 11 13.13 1.48 0.46
C ALA A 11 11.84 1.84 1.18
N ILE A 12 10.72 2.02 0.45
CA ILE A 12 9.39 2.24 1.02
C ILE A 12 8.95 1.07 1.90
N ALA A 13 9.10 -0.17 1.40
CA ALA A 13 8.72 -1.37 2.14
C ALA A 13 9.53 -1.53 3.45
N TRP A 14 10.85 -1.33 3.39
CA TRP A 14 11.70 -1.33 4.58
C TRP A 14 11.35 -0.21 5.57
N GLY A 15 11.07 0.99 5.06
CA GLY A 15 10.66 2.13 5.88
C GLY A 15 9.34 1.86 6.61
N ALA A 16 8.35 1.30 5.92
CA ALA A 16 7.09 0.90 6.52
C ALA A 16 7.29 -0.15 7.62
N MET A 17 8.07 -1.20 7.35
CA MET A 17 8.42 -2.24 8.32
C MET A 17 9.09 -1.67 9.57
N ALA A 18 10.08 -0.80 9.39
CA ALA A 18 10.82 -0.14 10.46
C ALA A 18 9.92 0.79 11.31
N SER A 19 8.90 1.41 10.71
CA SER A 19 7.93 2.26 11.41
C SER A 19 6.90 1.48 12.25
N GLY A 20 6.92 0.14 12.16
CA GLY A 20 5.97 -0.75 12.84
C GLY A 20 4.71 -1.05 12.05
N CYS A 21 4.69 -0.83 10.72
CA CYS A 21 3.59 -1.33 9.88
C CYS A 21 3.50 -2.86 9.97
N ARG A 22 2.29 -3.38 10.18
CA ARG A 22 2.02 -4.82 10.31
C ARG A 22 0.87 -5.32 9.45
N PHE A 23 0.31 -4.45 8.61
CA PHE A 23 -0.73 -4.83 7.66
C PHE A 23 -0.52 -4.13 6.32
N PHE A 24 -0.52 -4.90 5.25
CA PHE A 24 -0.55 -4.42 3.88
C PHE A 24 -1.65 -5.14 3.10
N ALA A 25 -2.46 -4.39 2.36
CA ALA A 25 -3.26 -4.95 1.30
C ALA A 25 -3.17 -4.08 0.04
N GLY A 26 -3.18 -4.70 -1.13
CA GLY A 26 -3.04 -3.99 -2.40
C GLY A 26 -3.52 -4.81 -3.60
N TYR A 27 -3.75 -4.12 -4.72
CA TYR A 27 -4.04 -4.72 -6.02
C TYR A 27 -2.83 -4.49 -6.95
N PRO A 28 -2.35 -5.51 -7.69
CA PRO A 28 -1.19 -5.34 -8.56
C PRO A 28 -1.39 -4.27 -9.65
N ILE A 29 -0.57 -3.22 -9.60
CA ILE A 29 -0.57 -2.13 -10.58
C ILE A 29 0.86 -1.61 -10.79
N THR A 30 1.33 -1.51 -12.03
CA THR A 30 2.63 -0.91 -12.34
C THR A 30 2.57 0.60 -12.09
N PRO A 31 3.59 1.22 -11.47
CA PRO A 31 4.85 0.65 -10.96
C PRO A 31 4.83 0.24 -9.47
N ALA A 32 3.69 0.22 -8.79
CA ALA A 32 3.58 -0.07 -7.36
C ALA A 32 3.70 -1.57 -6.98
N THR A 33 3.54 -2.50 -7.92
CA THR A 33 3.54 -3.96 -7.64
C THR A 33 4.79 -4.44 -6.90
N THR A 34 5.97 -3.84 -7.12
CA THR A 34 7.18 -4.26 -6.41
C THR A 34 7.16 -3.89 -4.92
N ILE A 35 6.39 -2.88 -4.49
CA ILE A 35 6.12 -2.65 -3.06
C ILE A 35 5.35 -3.83 -2.48
N PHE A 36 4.27 -4.26 -3.15
CA PHE A 36 3.51 -5.42 -2.71
C PHE A 36 4.41 -6.68 -2.62
N ASN A 37 5.20 -6.98 -3.64
CA ASN A 37 6.13 -8.13 -3.58
C ASN A 37 7.11 -8.05 -2.40
N ASN A 38 7.63 -6.87 -2.08
CA ASN A 38 8.49 -6.68 -0.92
C ASN A 38 7.72 -6.89 0.39
N MET A 39 6.53 -6.31 0.54
CA MET A 39 5.70 -6.47 1.75
C MET A 39 5.26 -7.92 1.95
N LEU A 40 5.00 -8.67 0.87
CA LEU A 40 4.68 -10.10 0.91
C LEU A 40 5.83 -10.93 1.49
N ASN A 41 7.07 -10.54 1.21
CA ASN A 41 8.26 -11.20 1.76
C ASN A 41 8.59 -10.73 3.19
N LEU A 42 8.31 -9.47 3.52
CA LEU A 42 8.72 -8.86 4.79
C LEU A 42 7.71 -9.05 5.94
N LEU A 43 6.41 -8.95 5.65
CA LEU A 43 5.37 -8.92 6.69
C LEU A 43 5.10 -10.30 7.32
N PRO A 44 4.79 -11.37 6.58
CA PRO A 44 4.42 -12.65 7.18
C PRO A 44 5.48 -13.22 8.13
N PRO A 45 6.79 -13.22 7.79
CA PRO A 45 7.84 -13.65 8.72
C PRO A 45 7.95 -12.77 9.98
N SER A 46 7.49 -11.52 9.91
CA SER A 46 7.50 -10.55 11.00
C SER A 46 6.20 -10.50 11.80
N GLY A 47 5.31 -11.49 11.60
CA GLY A 47 4.00 -11.57 12.26
C GLY A 47 2.98 -10.56 11.74
N GLY A 48 3.24 -9.90 10.61
CA GLY A 48 2.29 -9.04 9.91
C GLY A 48 1.49 -9.79 8.86
N VAL A 49 0.51 -9.11 8.27
CA VAL A 49 -0.36 -9.67 7.22
C VAL A 49 -0.16 -8.90 5.93
N CYS A 50 0.09 -9.62 4.84
CA CYS A 50 0.11 -9.07 3.49
C CYS A 50 -0.93 -9.79 2.64
N LEU A 51 -1.85 -9.06 2.02
CA LEU A 51 -2.98 -9.63 1.28
C LEU A 51 -3.17 -8.97 -0.09
N GLN A 52 -3.49 -9.78 -1.10
CA GLN A 52 -3.95 -9.27 -2.39
C GLN A 52 -5.46 -9.07 -2.35
N GLY A 53 -5.94 -7.85 -2.55
CA GLY A 53 -7.37 -7.61 -2.78
C GLY A 53 -7.78 -7.99 -4.20
N GLU A 54 -9.08 -8.22 -4.41
CA GLU A 54 -9.64 -8.46 -5.74
C GLU A 54 -9.55 -7.23 -6.65
N ASP A 55 -9.58 -6.04 -6.04
CA ASP A 55 -9.42 -4.74 -6.67
C ASP A 55 -8.88 -3.72 -5.67
N GLU A 56 -8.69 -2.48 -6.13
CA GLU A 56 -8.31 -1.37 -5.27
C GLU A 56 -9.33 -1.12 -4.14
N ILE A 57 -10.63 -1.11 -4.41
CA ILE A 57 -11.67 -0.77 -3.43
C ILE A 57 -11.63 -1.71 -2.22
N ALA A 58 -11.50 -3.01 -2.48
CA ALA A 58 -11.35 -4.02 -1.44
C ALA A 58 -10.02 -3.88 -0.69
N SER A 59 -8.92 -3.64 -1.42
CA SER A 59 -7.58 -3.49 -0.83
C SER A 59 -7.51 -2.37 0.21
N ILE A 60 -8.06 -1.19 -0.10
CA ILE A 60 -8.12 -0.09 0.87
C ILE A 60 -9.10 -0.39 2.00
N GLY A 61 -10.23 -1.06 1.72
CA GLY A 61 -11.20 -1.49 2.72
C GLY A 61 -10.58 -2.41 3.77
N TYR A 62 -9.77 -3.39 3.35
CA TYR A 62 -9.01 -4.24 4.27
C TYR A 62 -8.04 -3.44 5.14
N CYS A 63 -7.33 -2.47 4.56
CA CYS A 63 -6.41 -1.62 5.32
C CYS A 63 -7.12 -0.75 6.36
N LEU A 64 -8.30 -0.23 6.04
CA LEU A 64 -9.12 0.53 6.99
C LEU A 64 -9.60 -0.35 8.14
N GLY A 65 -10.11 -1.55 7.84
CA GLY A 65 -10.49 -2.52 8.87
C GLY A 65 -9.33 -2.90 9.78
N ALA A 66 -8.14 -3.12 9.22
CA ALA A 66 -6.92 -3.39 9.99
C ALA A 66 -6.51 -2.21 10.89
N SER A 67 -6.66 -0.97 10.39
CA SER A 67 -6.38 0.24 11.18
C SER A 67 -7.35 0.39 12.35
N MET A 68 -8.64 0.18 12.13
CA MET A 68 -9.66 0.17 13.18
C MET A 68 -9.44 -0.94 14.21
N ALA A 69 -8.82 -2.06 13.81
CA ALA A 69 -8.41 -3.13 14.71
C ALA A 69 -7.10 -2.85 15.48
N GLY A 70 -6.50 -1.67 15.29
CA GLY A 70 -5.32 -1.21 16.02
C GLY A 70 -3.97 -1.48 15.34
N LEU A 71 -3.96 -1.95 14.09
CA LEU A 71 -2.72 -2.16 13.34
C LEU A 71 -2.33 -0.92 12.54
N LYS A 72 -1.03 -0.64 12.44
CA LYS A 72 -0.53 0.29 11.43
C LYS A 72 -0.63 -0.37 10.06
N SER A 73 -1.55 0.11 9.23
CA SER A 73 -1.80 -0.40 7.89
C SER A 73 -1.33 0.56 6.80
N MET A 74 -0.98 0.00 5.64
CA MET A 74 -0.68 0.75 4.44
C MET A 74 -1.18 0.03 3.18
N THR A 75 -1.36 0.79 2.10
CA THR A 75 -1.55 0.26 0.74
C THR A 75 -0.60 0.95 -0.23
N ALA A 76 -0.41 0.39 -1.42
CA ALA A 76 0.34 1.00 -2.52
C ALA A 76 -0.44 0.88 -3.84
N THR A 77 -0.46 1.95 -4.62
CA THR A 77 -1.18 2.03 -5.88
C THR A 77 -0.54 3.07 -6.84
N SER A 78 -1.21 3.40 -7.94
CA SER A 78 -0.87 4.48 -8.86
C SER A 78 -2.16 5.22 -9.28
N GLY A 79 -2.06 6.17 -10.22
CA GLY A 79 -3.15 7.08 -10.60
C GLY A 79 -4.55 6.45 -10.78
N PRO A 80 -4.72 5.35 -11.55
CA PRO A 80 -6.01 4.68 -11.67
C PRO A 80 -6.58 4.20 -10.33
N GLY A 81 -5.74 3.61 -9.48
CA GLY A 81 -6.17 3.10 -8.19
C GLY A 81 -6.40 4.20 -7.15
N ILE A 82 -5.67 5.31 -7.20
CA ILE A 82 -6.02 6.53 -6.41
C ILE A 82 -7.43 7.00 -6.74
N SER A 83 -7.83 6.95 -8.01
CA SER A 83 -9.18 7.32 -8.42
C SER A 83 -10.23 6.40 -7.78
N LEU A 84 -9.97 5.08 -7.73
CA LEU A 84 -10.85 4.09 -7.10
C LEU A 84 -10.86 4.18 -5.55
N TYR A 85 -9.79 4.68 -4.93
CA TYR A 85 -9.72 4.90 -3.48
C TYR A 85 -10.56 6.09 -2.98
N SER A 86 -11.06 6.96 -3.87
CA SER A 86 -11.66 8.26 -3.49
C SER A 86 -12.76 8.18 -2.42
N GLU A 87 -13.66 7.19 -2.53
CA GLU A 87 -14.74 6.99 -1.55
C GLU A 87 -14.17 6.61 -0.17
N GLN A 88 -13.24 5.65 -0.15
CA GLN A 88 -12.65 5.11 1.07
C GLN A 88 -11.69 6.11 1.74
N ILE A 89 -10.99 6.95 0.96
CA ILE A 89 -10.21 8.08 1.48
C ILE A 89 -11.15 9.07 2.19
N SER A 90 -12.29 9.40 1.56
CA SER A 90 -13.28 10.30 2.16
C SER A 90 -13.84 9.72 3.46
N PHE A 91 -14.14 8.42 3.48
CA PHE A 91 -14.58 7.71 4.69
C PHE A 91 -13.52 7.70 5.79
N ALA A 92 -12.25 7.44 5.45
CA ALA A 92 -11.13 7.44 6.39
C ALA A 92 -10.93 8.81 7.03
N ILE A 93 -11.02 9.89 6.25
CA ILE A 93 -10.96 11.27 6.74
C ILE A 93 -12.14 11.56 7.67
N GLY A 94 -13.37 11.26 7.25
CA GLY A 94 -14.57 11.53 8.04
C GLY A 94 -14.65 10.72 9.34
N SER A 95 -13.98 9.58 9.40
CA SER A 95 -13.95 8.68 10.56
C SER A 95 -12.65 8.73 11.35
N GLU A 96 -11.71 9.62 10.98
CA GLU A 96 -10.40 9.77 11.61
C GLU A 96 -9.57 8.47 11.68
N ILE A 97 -9.67 7.62 10.65
CA ILE A 97 -8.97 6.33 10.60
C ILE A 97 -7.55 6.52 10.03
N PRO A 98 -6.48 6.24 10.79
CA PRO A 98 -5.12 6.42 10.29
C PRO A 98 -4.79 5.43 9.16
N LEU A 99 -4.32 5.93 8.02
CA LEU A 99 -3.90 5.08 6.89
C LEU A 99 -2.74 5.76 6.12
N VAL A 100 -1.78 4.96 5.65
CA VAL A 100 -0.77 5.42 4.68
C VAL A 100 -1.09 4.85 3.30
N ILE A 101 -1.17 5.72 2.30
CA ILE A 101 -1.36 5.36 0.90
C ILE A 101 -0.12 5.79 0.12
N ILE A 102 0.54 4.83 -0.53
CA ILE A 102 1.66 5.12 -1.42
C ILE A 102 1.14 5.25 -2.85
N ASP A 103 1.20 6.46 -3.40
CA ASP A 103 0.96 6.73 -4.82
C ASP A 103 2.29 6.70 -5.57
N VAL A 104 2.59 5.57 -6.23
CA VAL A 104 3.73 5.50 -7.15
C VAL A 104 3.27 6.03 -8.50
N GLN A 105 3.38 7.35 -8.64
CA GLN A 105 2.84 8.08 -9.79
C GLN A 105 3.41 7.57 -11.11
N ARG A 106 2.51 7.43 -12.09
CA ARG A 106 2.83 7.12 -13.49
C ARG A 106 2.07 8.09 -14.41
N LEU A 107 2.44 8.11 -15.69
CA LEU A 107 1.85 9.05 -16.65
C LEU A 107 0.35 8.79 -16.82
N GLY A 108 -0.47 9.83 -16.69
CA GLY A 108 -1.92 9.82 -16.98
C GLY A 108 -2.29 10.65 -18.22
N PRO A 109 -3.60 10.88 -18.49
CA PRO A 109 -4.77 10.42 -17.74
C PRO A 109 -5.20 8.98 -18.07
N SER A 110 -6.19 8.46 -17.34
CA SER A 110 -6.72 7.09 -17.51
C SER A 110 -5.61 6.05 -17.40
N THR A 111 -5.50 5.11 -18.33
CA THR A 111 -4.41 4.12 -18.34
C THR A 111 -3.04 4.78 -18.47
N GLY A 112 -2.96 5.83 -19.29
CA GLY A 112 -1.75 6.59 -19.61
C GLY A 112 -0.57 5.70 -20.03
N SER A 113 0.66 6.06 -19.65
CA SER A 113 1.83 5.16 -19.79
C SER A 113 2.05 4.45 -18.46
N ALA A 114 2.03 3.12 -18.50
CA ALA A 114 2.24 2.28 -17.32
C ALA A 114 3.71 2.14 -16.91
N THR A 115 4.64 2.61 -17.74
CA THR A 115 6.11 2.52 -17.58
C THR A 115 6.75 3.86 -17.88
#